data_AF-A0A381LAW3-F1
#
_entry.id   AF-A0A381LAW3-F1
#
_cell.length_a   1.000
_cell.length_b   1.000
_cell.length_c   1.000
_cell.angle_alpha   90.00
_cell.angle_beta   90.00
_cell.angle_gamma   90.00
#
_symmetry.space_group_name_H-M   'P 1'
#
loop_
_entity.id
_entity.type
_entity.pdbx_description
1 polymer ?
#
loop_
_entity_poly.entity_id
_entity_poly.type
_entity_poly.pdbx_seq_one_letter_code
_entity_poly.pdbx_strand_id
1 'polypeptide(L)'
;MALEFMALEVLSGICQTTGAVVEHSYRHDLESFFYVLLWQCLSCGWDEGVNPNKEYLSKWHTGTAYEIFDFKKTEIESSHFVQELLPRFSKK
;
A
#
# COMPACT_ATOMS: atom_id res chain seq x y z
N MET A 1 10.44 -10.14 -4.92
CA MET A 1 10.27 -8.70 -5.16
C MET A 1 9.16 -8.23 -4.23
N ALA A 2 9.40 -7.27 -3.35
CA ALA A 2 8.39 -6.83 -2.37
C ALA A 2 7.46 -5.80 -3.01
N LEU A 3 6.25 -6.20 -3.39
CA LEU A 3 5.25 -5.32 -4.01
C LEU A 3 4.61 -4.36 -2.99
N GLU A 4 4.77 -4.64 -1.70
CA GLU A 4 4.17 -3.94 -0.55
C GLU A 4 4.37 -2.42 -0.56
N PHE A 5 5.57 -1.97 -0.93
CA PHE A 5 5.94 -0.55 -0.91
C PHE A 5 6.18 0.02 -2.30
N MET A 6 5.91 -0.75 -3.35
CA MET A 6 6.09 -0.27 -4.71
C MET A 6 5.05 0.82 -5.04
N ALA A 7 5.53 1.93 -5.59
CA ALA A 7 4.72 3.02 -6.13
C ALA A 7 3.76 2.55 -7.23
N LEU A 8 2.60 3.17 -7.35
CA LEU A 8 1.54 2.78 -8.28
C LEU A 8 1.98 2.81 -9.74
N GLU A 9 2.78 3.79 -10.15
CA GLU A 9 3.27 3.88 -11.54
C GLU A 9 4.19 2.71 -11.89
N VAL A 10 5.11 2.36 -10.98
CA VAL A 10 6.02 1.20 -11.14
C VAL A 10 5.20 -0.09 -11.16
N LEU A 11 4.24 -0.22 -10.26
CA LEU A 11 3.37 -1.40 -10.19
C LEU A 11 2.44 -1.52 -11.41
N SER A 12 1.94 -0.41 -11.94
CA SER A 12 1.16 -0.37 -13.18
C SER A 12 2.01 -0.81 -14.38
N GLY A 13 3.28 -0.40 -14.42
CA GLY A 13 4.24 -0.86 -15.44
C GLY A 13 4.47 -2.38 -15.41
N ILE A 14 4.39 -3.02 -14.24
CA ILE A 14 4.42 -4.49 -14.13
C ILE A 14 3.12 -5.12 -14.64
N CYS A 15 1.97 -4.49 -14.39
CA CYS A 15 0.66 -4.97 -14.83
C CYS A 15 0.51 -4.94 -16.35
N GLN A 16 1.07 -3.90 -16.98
CA GLN A 16 1.08 -3.75 -18.42
C GLN A 16 2.20 -4.61 -18.99
N THR A 17 1.87 -5.72 -19.64
CA THR A 17 2.79 -6.67 -20.28
C THR A 17 3.54 -6.09 -21.51
N THR A 18 3.89 -4.80 -21.47
CA THR A 18 4.52 -4.05 -22.56
C THR A 18 6.04 -4.03 -22.48
N GLY A 19 6.65 -4.53 -21.39
CA GLY A 19 8.10 -4.50 -21.21
C GLY A 19 8.67 -3.08 -21.06
N ALA A 20 7.80 -2.10 -20.80
CA ALA A 20 8.21 -0.72 -20.55
C ALA A 20 8.92 -0.64 -19.19
N VAL A 21 10.19 -0.24 -19.21
CA VAL A 21 10.93 0.05 -17.98
C VAL A 21 10.44 1.37 -17.44
N VAL A 22 9.85 1.35 -16.24
CA VAL A 22 9.53 2.58 -15.51
C VAL A 22 10.82 3.12 -14.92
N GLU A 23 11.26 4.28 -15.37
CA GLU A 23 12.40 4.96 -14.77
C GLU A 23 12.04 5.41 -13.35
N HIS A 24 12.85 5.00 -12.38
CA HIS A 24 12.66 5.41 -11.00
C HIS A 24 12.93 6.91 -10.84
N SER A 25 12.03 7.58 -10.14
CA SER A 25 12.13 8.98 -9.77
C SER A 25 11.99 9.16 -8.26
N TYR A 26 12.45 10.29 -7.74
CA TYR A 26 12.29 10.65 -6.33
C TYR A 26 10.82 10.63 -5.87
N ARG A 27 9.85 10.80 -6.78
CA ARG A 27 8.42 10.71 -6.46
C ARG A 27 8.02 9.29 -6.06
N HIS A 28 8.59 8.29 -6.72
CA HIS A 28 8.36 6.89 -6.39
C HIS A 28 8.95 6.55 -5.01
N ASP A 29 10.10 7.14 -4.66
CA ASP A 29 10.69 6.98 -3.33
C ASP A 29 9.81 7.62 -2.24
N LEU A 30 9.26 8.82 -2.49
CA LEU A 30 8.33 9.47 -1.56
C LEU A 30 7.04 8.68 -1.37
N GLU A 31 6.49 8.12 -2.45
CA GLU A 31 5.30 7.26 -2.38
C GLU A 31 5.59 5.97 -1.61
N SER A 32 6.75 5.35 -1.86
CA SER A 32 7.20 4.16 -1.13
C SER A 32 7.38 4.47 0.36
N PHE A 33 7.98 5.61 0.70
CA PHE A 33 8.13 6.09 2.07
C PHE A 33 6.77 6.33 2.73
N PHE A 34 5.82 6.92 2.01
CA PHE A 34 4.45 7.09 2.49
C PHE A 34 3.78 5.75 2.79
N TYR A 35 3.97 4.72 1.95
CA TYR A 35 3.45 3.37 2.24
C TYR A 35 4.09 2.73 3.47
N VAL A 36 5.38 2.95 3.73
CA VAL A 36 6.02 2.51 4.98
C VAL A 36 5.39 3.22 6.20
N LEU A 37 5.13 4.52 6.09
CA LEU A 37 4.46 5.28 7.15
C LEU A 37 3.04 4.73 7.41
N LEU A 38 2.25 4.51 6.35
CA LEU A 38 0.91 3.92 6.47
C LEU A 38 0.95 2.53 7.12
N TRP A 39 1.89 1.69 6.69
CA TRP A 39 2.08 0.36 7.26
C TRP A 39 2.31 0.43 8.77
N GLN A 40 3.10 1.41 9.22
CA GLN A 40 3.38 1.59 10.63
C GLN A 40 2.16 2.11 11.42
N CYS A 41 1.40 3.06 10.85
CA CYS A 41 0.14 3.53 11.44
C CYS A 41 -0.90 2.40 11.59
N LEU A 42 -0.89 1.44 10.66
CA LEU A 42 -1.79 0.29 10.68
C LEU A 42 -1.29 -0.86 11.58
N SER A 43 0.02 -0.98 11.78
CA SER A 43 0.63 -2.09 12.49
C SER A 43 0.92 -1.83 13.97
N CYS A 44 1.10 -0.57 14.35
CA CYS A 44 1.53 -0.19 15.70
C CYS A 44 0.38 0.39 16.54
N GLY A 45 0.62 0.50 17.85
CA GLY A 45 -0.33 1.06 18.81
C GLY A 45 -1.44 0.10 19.22
N TRP A 46 -1.36 -1.18 18.84
CA TRP A 46 -2.29 -2.21 19.30
C TRP A 46 -1.76 -2.95 20.52
N ASP A 47 -2.66 -3.62 21.25
CA ASP A 47 -2.28 -4.51 22.34
C ASP A 47 -1.49 -5.72 21.83
N GLU A 48 -0.59 -6.25 22.66
CA GLU A 48 0.28 -7.38 22.30
C GLU A 48 -0.54 -8.56 21.77
N GLY A 49 -0.18 -9.03 20.58
CA GLY A 49 -0.83 -10.17 19.92
C GLY A 49 -2.13 -9.83 19.15
N VAL A 50 -2.61 -8.59 19.18
CA VAL A 50 -3.85 -8.18 18.51
C VAL A 50 -3.58 -7.08 17.49
N ASN A 51 -2.99 -7.40 16.34
CA ASN A 51 -3.02 -6.47 15.20
C ASN A 51 -4.27 -6.76 14.36
N PRO A 52 -5.35 -5.95 14.47
CA PRO A 52 -6.59 -6.17 13.72
C PRO A 52 -6.41 -6.02 12.21
N ASN A 53 -5.33 -5.34 11.78
CA ASN A 53 -5.05 -5.07 10.38
C ASN A 53 -4.18 -6.13 9.72
N LYS A 54 -3.79 -7.23 10.39
CA LYS A 54 -2.90 -8.24 9.80
C LYS A 54 -3.40 -8.78 8.45
N GLU A 55 -4.67 -9.15 8.37
CA GLU A 55 -5.26 -9.63 7.11
C GLU A 55 -5.38 -8.50 6.08
N TYR A 56 -5.79 -7.31 6.51
CA TYR A 56 -5.88 -6.13 5.64
C TYR A 56 -4.52 -5.76 5.02
N LEU A 57 -3.45 -5.75 5.83
CA LEU A 57 -2.07 -5.49 5.42
C LEU A 57 -1.54 -6.56 4.44
N SER A 58 -2.01 -7.80 4.54
CA SER A 58 -1.65 -8.85 3.58
C SER A 58 -2.07 -8.51 2.15
N LYS A 59 -3.17 -7.77 1.96
CA LYS A 59 -3.67 -7.34 0.64
C LYS A 59 -2.76 -6.33 -0.08
N TRP A 60 -1.90 -5.63 0.67
CA TRP A 60 -0.92 -4.71 0.08
C TRP A 60 0.21 -5.44 -0.67
N HIS A 61 0.36 -6.75 -0.51
CA HIS A 61 1.45 -7.54 -1.11
C HIS A 61 1.11 -8.97 -1.51
N THR A 62 -0.14 -9.41 -1.32
CA THR A 62 -0.63 -10.76 -1.70
C THR A 62 -1.59 -10.66 -2.87
N GLY A 63 -1.44 -11.55 -3.84
CA GLY A 63 -2.25 -11.59 -5.07
C GLY A 63 -1.42 -11.28 -6.31
N THR A 64 -2.13 -11.03 -7.41
CA THR A 64 -1.54 -10.56 -8.68
C THR A 64 -1.13 -9.09 -8.56
N ALA A 65 -0.21 -8.63 -9.42
CA ALA A 65 0.20 -7.22 -9.46
C ALA A 65 -1.00 -6.28 -9.70
N TYR A 66 -1.97 -6.72 -10.51
CA TYR A 66 -3.20 -5.97 -10.77
C TYR A 66 -4.08 -5.84 -9.53
N GLU A 67 -4.30 -6.94 -8.79
CA GLU A 67 -5.09 -6.91 -7.55
C GLU A 67 -4.45 -6.00 -6.50
N ILE A 68 -3.12 -6.06 -6.36
CA ILE A 68 -2.38 -5.20 -5.43
C ILE A 68 -2.47 -3.73 -5.88
N PHE A 69 -2.36 -3.45 -7.19
CA PHE A 69 -2.48 -2.11 -7.73
C PHE A 69 -3.86 -1.50 -7.48
N ASP A 70 -4.91 -2.25 -7.83
CA ASP A 70 -6.29 -1.79 -7.69
C ASP A 70 -6.65 -1.53 -6.22
N PHE A 71 -6.20 -2.43 -5.33
CA PHE A 71 -6.37 -2.28 -3.90
C PHE A 71 -5.66 -1.02 -3.38
N LYS A 72 -4.34 -0.87 -3.62
CA LYS A 72 -3.59 0.32 -3.17
C LYS A 72 -4.16 1.62 -3.70
N LYS A 73 -4.53 1.66 -4.98
CA LYS A 73 -5.10 2.82 -5.64
C LYS A 73 -6.43 3.23 -5.00
N THR A 74 -7.28 2.25 -4.67
CA THR A 74 -8.54 2.49 -3.97
C THR A 74 -8.28 3.02 -2.57
N GLU A 75 -7.36 2.40 -1.83
CA GLU A 75 -7.07 2.77 -0.44
C GLU A 75 -6.54 4.20 -0.27
N ILE A 76 -5.74 4.71 -1.22
CA ILE A 76 -5.22 6.08 -1.19
C ILE A 76 -6.11 7.11 -1.89
N GLU A 77 -7.22 6.69 -2.49
CA GLU A 77 -8.20 7.61 -3.06
C GLU A 77 -8.77 8.48 -1.94
N SER A 78 -8.85 9.79 -2.16
CA SER A 78 -9.07 10.77 -1.08
C SER A 78 -10.29 10.47 -0.20
N SER A 79 -11.42 10.05 -0.80
CA SER A 79 -12.64 9.76 -0.05
C SER A 79 -12.53 8.44 0.71
N HIS A 80 -12.02 7.41 0.06
CA HIS A 80 -11.78 6.10 0.67
C HIS A 80 -10.74 6.18 1.80
N PHE A 81 -9.66 6.94 1.61
CA PHE A 81 -8.63 7.13 2.61
C PHE A 81 -9.21 7.64 3.93
N VAL A 82 -10.07 8.66 3.86
CA VAL A 82 -10.67 9.27 5.06
C VAL A 82 -11.74 8.38 5.66
N GLN A 83 -12.54 7.70 4.85
CA GLN A 83 -13.72 6.96 5.30
C GLN A 83 -13.41 5.53 5.74
N GLU A 84 -12.43 4.87 5.12
CA GLU A 84 -12.18 3.44 5.27
C GLU A 84 -10.78 3.12 5.80
N LEU A 85 -9.75 3.80 5.31
CA LEU A 85 -8.36 3.54 5.73
C LEU A 85 -8.03 4.19 7.07
N LEU A 86 -8.27 5.50 7.21
CA LEU A 86 -7.92 6.27 8.40
C LEU A 86 -8.54 5.71 9.70
N PRO A 87 -9.81 5.24 9.71
CA PRO A 87 -10.40 4.64 10.91
C PRO A 87 -9.72 3.34 11.37
N ARG A 88 -8.89 2.72 10.52
CA ARG A 88 -8.11 1.52 10.87
C ARG A 88 -6.86 1.84 11.67
N PHE A 89 -6.47 3.10 11.83
CA PHE A 89 -5.30 3.45 12.62
C PHE A 89 -5.57 3.20 14.10
N SER A 90 -4.51 2.85 14.83
CA SER A 90 -4.66 2.79 16.28
C SER A 90 -5.01 4.17 16.85
N LYS A 91 -5.88 4.18 17.85
CA LYS A 91 -6.30 5.37 18.60
C LYS A 91 -5.44 5.64 19.85
N LYS A 92 -4.45 4.79 20.10
CA LYS A 92 -3.50 4.94 21.22
C LYS A 92 -2.36 5.91 20.89
#